data_AF-R6CC94-F1
#
_entry.id   AF-R6CC94-F1
#
_cell.length_a   1.000
_cell.length_b   1.000
_cell.length_c   1.000
_cell.angle_alpha   90.00
_cell.angle_beta   90.00
_cell.angle_gamma   90.00
#
_symmetry.space_group_name_H-M   'P 1'
#
loop_
_entity.id
_entity.type
_entity.pdbx_description
1 polymer ?
#
loop_
_entity_poly.entity_id
_entity_poly.type
_entity_poly.pdbx_seq_one_letter_code
_entity_poly.pdbx_strand_id
1 'polypeptide(L)'
;MLKRVFAMAVCSVMVFSCGCGLSSGTKDKLFGDSDVSKLVANAVTFSNYELLDEYFKSDKISQDLMDDMLGTAMYTNDSYRMTNYLFENGADPNSDMQLVWDAAYNGWYIRTMPFIHHPDFDINKKNNQGHSILYMTLGRESVGNEWTTYKIAEELINNGAEIEENFFRNNDNTGDFPYSQLLNSPKTAKMMIDKYISDGNSLGISKAIEQALSGDISSCLKTLSVDKTDISEDEISLIMIYASCYGTTDEYERLCELLESDTHAAYSYIAECGNVEMLDYFFTKEKVDLKADTDDLHYESYLDILKCAAAFGEYDVCEYLLDKQIVPLTHKYPSVLAGAILSENFELFEMLYDYIIENGDETAVDGKDKLSENMIYHIFLEVGKTTGQYDVTEYDKKIFDFFFEQGNDFSKVDISKFSNSKNNYMIKNGKKITEDDINAIIISDDKNTLQHLFDNKYDFTQSELEYAIKYSSSDIVDMFIENKILPDKECLKNSFSSSKAVVKLLIDKDVDTDIKLNSVSYWDGSVKHGDYTLKDLYEARGRKDLAELL
;
A
#
# COMPACT_ATOMS: atom_id res chain seq x y z
N MET A 1 7.09 4.51 28.43
CA MET A 1 7.71 3.20 28.14
C MET A 1 6.72 2.03 28.25
N LEU A 2 5.91 1.87 29.30
CA LEU A 2 4.90 0.78 29.37
C LEU A 2 3.72 0.85 28.37
N LYS A 3 3.47 2.01 27.75
CA LYS A 3 2.32 2.23 26.84
C LYS A 3 2.59 1.93 25.35
N ARG A 4 3.86 1.76 24.92
CA ARG A 4 4.21 1.53 23.49
C ARG A 4 4.50 0.06 23.16
N VAL A 5 5.08 -0.70 24.09
CA VAL A 5 5.14 -2.17 24.00
C VAL A 5 3.74 -2.78 23.96
N PHE A 6 2.78 -2.13 24.62
CA PHE A 6 1.36 -2.49 24.53
C PHE A 6 0.76 -2.21 23.14
N ALA A 7 1.26 -1.25 22.36
CA ALA A 7 0.74 -0.94 21.03
C ALA A 7 1.17 -1.99 19.97
N MET A 8 2.40 -2.51 20.05
CA MET A 8 2.87 -3.61 19.19
C MET A 8 2.25 -4.97 19.58
N ALA A 9 2.05 -5.21 20.88
CA ALA A 9 1.25 -6.34 21.36
C ALA A 9 -0.24 -6.19 20.97
N VAL A 10 -0.73 -4.96 20.85
CA VAL A 10 -2.10 -4.66 20.38
C VAL A 10 -2.23 -4.81 18.86
N CYS A 11 -1.16 -4.67 18.04
CA CYS A 11 -1.23 -5.08 16.63
C CYS A 11 -1.40 -6.60 16.49
N SER A 12 -0.71 -7.39 17.31
CA SER A 12 -0.91 -8.85 17.37
C SER A 12 -2.30 -9.19 17.89
N VAL A 13 -2.81 -8.48 18.91
CA VAL A 13 -4.19 -8.67 19.40
C VAL A 13 -5.24 -8.13 18.42
N MET A 14 -5.01 -7.07 17.65
CA MET A 14 -5.97 -6.50 16.69
C MET A 14 -6.14 -7.39 15.46
N VAL A 15 -5.09 -8.09 15.00
CA VAL A 15 -5.23 -9.18 14.01
C VAL A 15 -6.10 -10.32 14.57
N PHE A 16 -6.09 -10.53 15.89
CA PHE A 16 -6.94 -11.53 16.57
C PHE A 16 -8.29 -10.97 17.13
N SER A 17 -8.53 -9.66 17.16
CA SER A 17 -9.67 -9.03 17.85
C SER A 17 -10.48 -8.03 17.02
N CYS A 18 -10.03 -7.61 15.84
CA CYS A 18 -10.86 -6.90 14.88
C CYS A 18 -11.52 -7.94 13.95
N GLY A 19 -12.80 -8.22 14.22
CA GLY A 19 -13.62 -9.21 13.54
C GLY A 19 -14.01 -8.84 12.11
N CYS A 20 -13.05 -8.48 11.26
CA CYS A 20 -13.24 -8.28 9.82
C CYS A 20 -12.12 -9.05 9.11
N GLY A 21 -12.43 -10.23 8.57
CA GLY A 21 -11.50 -10.98 7.70
C GLY A 21 -11.57 -12.49 7.78
N LEU A 22 -12.10 -13.09 8.85
CA LEU A 22 -12.27 -14.55 8.92
C LEU A 22 -13.74 -14.90 9.01
N SER A 23 -14.26 -15.59 7.98
CA SER A 23 -15.61 -16.15 8.02
C SER A 23 -15.76 -17.04 9.25
N SER A 24 -16.96 -17.14 9.82
CA SER A 24 -17.23 -18.00 10.97
C SER A 24 -16.90 -19.47 10.71
N GLY A 25 -16.95 -19.91 9.45
CA GLY A 25 -16.48 -21.23 9.01
C GLY A 25 -14.96 -21.37 8.98
N THR A 26 -14.22 -20.28 8.72
CA THR A 26 -12.74 -20.24 8.73
C THR A 26 -12.21 -20.27 10.16
N LYS A 27 -12.89 -19.65 11.14
CA LYS A 27 -12.55 -19.80 12.56
C LYS A 27 -12.62 -21.28 12.98
N ASP A 28 -13.74 -21.95 12.74
CA ASP A 28 -13.90 -23.35 13.17
C ASP A 28 -13.01 -24.34 12.38
N LYS A 29 -12.47 -23.95 11.21
CA LYS A 29 -11.52 -24.75 10.40
C LYS A 29 -10.03 -24.46 10.72
N LEU A 30 -9.63 -23.21 10.94
CA LEU A 30 -8.26 -22.80 11.33
C LEU A 30 -7.84 -23.38 12.69
N PHE A 31 -8.80 -23.57 13.59
CA PHE A 31 -8.55 -24.11 14.94
C PHE A 31 -8.56 -25.64 14.99
N GLY A 32 -8.50 -26.31 13.82
CA GLY A 32 -8.42 -27.77 13.68
C GLY A 32 -7.09 -28.40 14.11
N ASP A 33 -6.03 -27.61 14.38
CA ASP A 33 -4.85 -28.04 15.14
C ASP A 33 -4.24 -26.81 15.86
N SER A 34 -4.63 -26.58 17.11
CA SER A 34 -4.67 -25.24 17.73
C SER A 34 -3.33 -24.54 17.96
N ASP A 35 -2.21 -25.25 17.89
CA ASP A 35 -0.87 -24.71 18.18
C ASP A 35 -0.06 -24.45 16.90
N VAL A 36 -0.14 -25.35 15.92
CA VAL A 36 0.60 -25.22 14.64
C VAL A 36 0.07 -24.03 13.84
N SER A 37 -1.25 -23.88 13.69
CA SER A 37 -1.84 -22.73 12.98
C SER A 37 -1.44 -21.39 13.60
N LYS A 38 -1.39 -21.31 14.94
CA LYS A 38 -0.97 -20.08 15.64
C LYS A 38 0.52 -19.79 15.44
N LEU A 39 1.35 -20.82 15.46
CA LEU A 39 2.78 -20.67 15.21
C LEU A 39 3.05 -20.21 13.77
N VAL A 40 2.38 -20.81 12.79
CA VAL A 40 2.48 -20.41 11.37
C VAL A 40 1.99 -18.98 11.17
N ALA A 41 0.81 -18.63 11.70
CA ALA A 41 0.30 -17.25 11.60
C ALA A 41 1.24 -16.23 12.26
N ASN A 42 1.86 -16.58 13.38
CA ASN A 42 2.89 -15.77 14.03
C ASN A 42 4.13 -15.62 13.13
N ALA A 43 4.60 -16.71 12.52
CA ALA A 43 5.73 -16.70 11.60
C ALA A 43 5.46 -15.84 10.35
N VAL A 44 4.25 -15.92 9.76
CA VAL A 44 3.81 -15.03 8.67
C VAL A 44 3.80 -13.57 9.14
N THR A 45 3.20 -13.29 10.30
CA THR A 45 3.09 -11.92 10.84
C THR A 45 4.45 -11.24 11.01
N PHE A 46 5.46 -12.01 11.45
CA PHE A 46 6.81 -11.52 11.69
C PHE A 46 7.81 -11.89 10.59
N SER A 47 7.34 -12.35 9.42
CA SER A 47 8.21 -12.66 8.27
C SER A 47 9.35 -13.63 8.59
N ASN A 48 9.11 -14.61 9.47
CA ASN A 48 10.12 -15.62 9.82
C ASN A 48 10.14 -16.75 8.78
N TYR A 49 10.79 -16.50 7.65
CA TYR A 49 10.86 -17.41 6.50
C TYR A 49 11.53 -18.76 6.84
N GLU A 50 12.54 -18.78 7.72
CA GLU A 50 13.21 -20.05 8.11
C GLU A 50 12.27 -20.97 8.91
N LEU A 51 11.47 -20.40 9.81
CA LEU A 51 10.44 -21.18 10.51
C LEU A 51 9.33 -21.62 9.55
N LEU A 52 8.89 -20.76 8.62
CA LEU A 52 7.88 -21.15 7.63
C LEU A 52 8.36 -22.31 6.75
N ASP A 53 9.62 -22.28 6.30
CA ASP A 53 10.25 -23.37 5.56
C ASP A 53 10.19 -24.71 6.29
N GLU A 54 10.36 -24.72 7.62
CA GLU A 54 10.28 -25.95 8.44
C GLU A 54 8.88 -26.58 8.46
N TYR A 55 7.83 -25.78 8.26
CA TYR A 55 6.43 -26.21 8.31
C TYR A 55 5.84 -26.44 6.91
N PHE A 56 6.18 -25.61 5.92
CA PHE A 56 5.65 -25.72 4.56
C PHE A 56 6.33 -26.84 3.77
N LYS A 57 7.67 -26.95 3.82
CA LYS A 57 8.42 -27.97 3.06
C LYS A 57 8.31 -29.39 3.64
N SER A 58 7.67 -29.55 4.78
CA SER A 58 7.59 -30.83 5.49
C SER A 58 6.22 -31.51 5.43
N ASP A 59 5.31 -31.04 4.55
CA ASP A 59 3.90 -31.46 4.44
C ASP A 59 3.18 -31.45 5.80
N LYS A 60 3.63 -30.60 6.74
CA LYS A 60 3.10 -30.54 8.12
C LYS A 60 1.87 -29.65 8.24
N ILE A 61 1.47 -28.96 7.17
CA ILE A 61 0.30 -28.10 7.16
C ILE A 61 -0.65 -28.49 6.02
N SER A 62 -1.94 -28.24 6.21
CA SER A 62 -2.94 -28.42 5.16
C SER A 62 -2.87 -27.29 4.13
N GLN A 63 -3.32 -27.57 2.91
CA GLN A 63 -3.53 -26.55 1.88
C GLN A 63 -4.45 -25.43 2.38
N ASP A 64 -5.57 -25.79 3.04
CA ASP A 64 -6.48 -24.81 3.65
C ASP A 64 -5.76 -23.82 4.57
N LEU A 65 -4.80 -24.29 5.40
CA LEU A 65 -4.04 -23.41 6.29
C LEU A 65 -3.09 -22.50 5.49
N MET A 66 -2.46 -23.02 4.43
CA MET A 66 -1.58 -22.23 3.56
C MET A 66 -2.34 -21.13 2.84
N ASP A 67 -3.51 -21.45 2.29
CA ASP A 67 -4.39 -20.48 1.62
C ASP A 67 -4.93 -19.43 2.61
N ASP A 68 -5.33 -19.85 3.81
CA ASP A 68 -5.77 -18.93 4.87
C ASP A 68 -4.66 -17.94 5.30
N MET A 69 -3.37 -18.29 5.10
CA MET A 69 -2.25 -17.40 5.42
C MET A 69 -2.11 -16.22 4.45
N LEU A 70 -2.70 -16.29 3.24
CA LEU A 70 -2.74 -15.16 2.31
C LEU A 70 -3.45 -13.95 2.94
N GLY A 71 -4.56 -14.21 3.64
CA GLY A 71 -5.27 -13.19 4.41
C GLY A 71 -4.39 -12.56 5.49
N THR A 72 -3.58 -13.34 6.19
CA THR A 72 -2.64 -12.82 7.20
C THR A 72 -1.52 -12.01 6.57
N ALA A 73 -0.92 -12.53 5.49
CA ALA A 73 0.19 -11.92 4.77
C ALA A 73 -0.13 -10.49 4.30
N MET A 74 -1.32 -10.27 3.76
CA MET A 74 -1.74 -8.96 3.24
C MET A 74 -1.74 -7.85 4.29
N TYR A 75 -1.88 -8.16 5.58
CA TYR A 75 -1.84 -7.15 6.65
C TYR A 75 -0.48 -7.00 7.33
N THR A 76 0.53 -7.75 6.88
CA THR A 76 1.89 -7.61 7.39
C THR A 76 2.59 -6.39 6.80
N ASN A 77 3.65 -5.95 7.49
CA ASN A 77 4.55 -4.91 6.97
C ASN A 77 5.34 -5.36 5.73
N ASP A 78 5.40 -6.66 5.46
CA ASP A 78 6.11 -7.27 4.31
C ASP A 78 5.13 -7.96 3.34
N SER A 79 3.91 -7.42 3.24
CA SER A 79 2.79 -8.06 2.52
C SER A 79 3.13 -8.51 1.10
N TYR A 80 3.82 -7.71 0.29
CA TYR A 80 4.19 -8.07 -1.07
C TYR A 80 5.10 -9.31 -1.11
N ARG A 81 6.17 -9.33 -0.30
CA ARG A 81 7.14 -10.43 -0.31
C ARG A 81 6.59 -11.66 0.35
N MET A 82 5.89 -11.51 1.47
CA MET A 82 5.26 -12.63 2.17
C MET A 82 4.20 -13.32 1.31
N THR A 83 3.34 -12.57 0.62
CA THR A 83 2.35 -13.15 -0.29
C THR A 83 3.02 -13.91 -1.44
N ASN A 84 4.06 -13.33 -2.06
CA ASN A 84 4.84 -14.05 -3.08
C ASN A 84 5.51 -15.32 -2.53
N TYR A 85 6.08 -15.26 -1.33
CA TYR A 85 6.66 -16.43 -0.67
C TYR A 85 5.62 -17.53 -0.42
N LEU A 86 4.39 -17.17 -0.04
CA LEU A 86 3.30 -18.15 0.10
C LEU A 86 2.95 -18.81 -1.23
N PHE A 87 2.90 -18.05 -2.33
CA PHE A 87 2.69 -18.61 -3.67
C PHE A 87 3.81 -19.57 -4.09
N GLU A 88 5.08 -19.20 -3.85
CA GLU A 88 6.24 -20.06 -4.11
C GLU A 88 6.18 -21.39 -3.33
N ASN A 89 5.47 -21.40 -2.20
CA ASN A 89 5.25 -22.59 -1.38
C ASN A 89 3.91 -23.30 -1.67
N GLY A 90 3.16 -22.85 -2.67
CA GLY A 90 1.98 -23.55 -3.20
C GLY A 90 0.63 -23.05 -2.70
N ALA A 91 0.55 -21.86 -2.07
CA ALA A 91 -0.75 -21.22 -1.83
C ALA A 91 -1.46 -20.93 -3.17
N ASP A 92 -2.75 -21.23 -3.26
CA ASP A 92 -3.54 -20.96 -4.48
C ASP A 92 -3.93 -19.48 -4.51
N PRO A 93 -3.47 -18.68 -5.51
CA PRO A 93 -3.83 -17.27 -5.64
C PRO A 93 -5.34 -17.05 -5.87
N ASN A 94 -6.10 -18.11 -6.19
CA ASN A 94 -7.54 -18.06 -6.44
C ASN A 94 -8.40 -18.57 -5.28
N SER A 95 -7.78 -18.97 -4.16
CA SER A 95 -8.42 -19.58 -2.99
C SER A 95 -9.43 -18.65 -2.31
N ASP A 96 -9.10 -17.37 -2.17
CA ASP A 96 -10.00 -16.33 -1.66
C ASP A 96 -9.99 -15.08 -2.56
N MET A 97 -10.85 -15.10 -3.58
CA MET A 97 -11.01 -13.93 -4.47
C MET A 97 -11.60 -12.70 -3.79
N GLN A 98 -12.38 -12.88 -2.72
CA GLN A 98 -13.02 -11.75 -2.05
C GLN A 98 -11.96 -10.85 -1.43
N LEU A 99 -10.94 -11.45 -0.83
CA LEU A 99 -9.78 -10.75 -0.29
C LEU A 99 -9.09 -9.86 -1.34
N VAL A 100 -8.92 -10.36 -2.58
CA VAL A 100 -8.26 -9.62 -3.65
C VAL A 100 -9.15 -8.52 -4.22
N TRP A 101 -10.45 -8.79 -4.38
CA TRP A 101 -11.44 -7.77 -4.78
C TRP A 101 -11.53 -6.63 -3.76
N ASP A 102 -11.54 -6.95 -2.46
CA ASP A 102 -11.56 -5.96 -1.40
C ASP A 102 -10.28 -5.10 -1.42
N ALA A 103 -9.11 -5.71 -1.65
CA ALA A 103 -7.86 -4.95 -1.74
C ALA A 103 -7.83 -4.01 -2.95
N ALA A 104 -8.29 -4.47 -4.12
CA ALA A 104 -8.41 -3.63 -5.31
C ALA A 104 -9.42 -2.49 -5.10
N TYR A 105 -10.59 -2.80 -4.53
CA TYR A 105 -11.62 -1.82 -4.20
C TYR A 105 -11.16 -0.76 -3.18
N ASN A 106 -10.30 -1.12 -2.23
CA ASN A 106 -9.74 -0.18 -1.25
C ASN A 106 -8.47 0.54 -1.76
N GLY A 107 -8.05 0.33 -3.01
CA GLY A 107 -6.83 0.93 -3.57
C GLY A 107 -5.55 0.46 -2.89
N TRP A 108 -5.52 -0.75 -2.30
CA TRP A 108 -4.35 -1.28 -1.59
C TRP A 108 -3.29 -1.81 -2.54
N TYR A 109 -2.68 -0.91 -3.31
CA TYR A 109 -1.76 -1.22 -4.42
C TYR A 109 -0.78 -2.36 -4.08
N ILE A 110 0.08 -2.18 -3.06
CA ILE A 110 1.13 -3.16 -2.73
C ILE A 110 0.61 -4.56 -2.35
N ARG A 111 -0.64 -4.65 -1.86
CA ARG A 111 -1.27 -5.91 -1.44
C ARG A 111 -1.92 -6.64 -2.61
N THR A 112 -2.34 -5.90 -3.64
CA THR A 112 -2.98 -6.44 -4.84
C THR A 112 -1.95 -6.96 -5.85
N MET A 113 -0.78 -6.30 -5.95
CA MET A 113 0.22 -6.60 -6.99
C MET A 113 0.76 -8.05 -7.00
N PRO A 114 1.04 -8.72 -5.86
CA PRO A 114 1.46 -10.12 -5.89
C PRO A 114 0.49 -11.04 -6.63
N PHE A 115 -0.83 -10.80 -6.48
CA PHE A 115 -1.86 -11.60 -7.16
C PHE A 115 -1.88 -11.31 -8.66
N ILE A 116 -1.87 -10.04 -9.05
CA ILE A 116 -1.89 -9.62 -10.47
C ILE A 116 -0.68 -10.18 -11.22
N HIS A 117 0.49 -10.20 -10.57
CA HIS A 117 1.73 -10.70 -11.18
C HIS A 117 1.86 -12.23 -11.14
N HIS A 118 0.96 -12.94 -10.45
CA HIS A 118 1.04 -14.39 -10.35
C HIS A 118 0.51 -15.06 -11.63
N PRO A 119 1.26 -15.97 -12.28
CA PRO A 119 0.90 -16.53 -13.58
C PRO A 119 -0.40 -17.35 -13.58
N ASP A 120 -0.73 -17.99 -12.47
CA ASP A 120 -1.95 -18.81 -12.32
C ASP A 120 -3.15 -18.06 -11.72
N PHE A 121 -3.03 -16.75 -11.48
CA PHE A 121 -4.16 -15.96 -10.98
C PHE A 121 -5.20 -15.75 -12.09
N ASP A 122 -6.45 -16.12 -11.82
CA ASP A 122 -7.57 -15.89 -12.73
C ASP A 122 -8.02 -14.43 -12.63
N ILE A 123 -7.28 -13.57 -13.34
CA ILE A 123 -7.50 -12.12 -13.38
C ILE A 123 -8.91 -11.73 -13.85
N ASN A 124 -9.60 -12.62 -14.56
CA ASN A 124 -10.94 -12.40 -15.11
C ASN A 124 -12.04 -13.09 -14.31
N LYS A 125 -11.72 -13.70 -13.17
CA LYS A 125 -12.70 -14.34 -12.30
C LYS A 125 -13.72 -13.32 -11.81
N LYS A 126 -15.00 -13.69 -11.93
CA LYS A 126 -16.13 -12.83 -11.57
C LYS A 126 -16.74 -13.22 -10.24
N ASN A 127 -17.20 -12.23 -9.48
CA ASN A 127 -17.96 -12.44 -8.26
C ASN A 127 -19.41 -12.87 -8.56
N ASN A 128 -20.22 -13.09 -7.52
CA ASN A 128 -21.63 -13.49 -7.68
C ASN A 128 -22.52 -12.42 -8.35
N GLN A 129 -22.04 -11.18 -8.46
CA GLN A 129 -22.69 -10.08 -9.18
C GLN A 129 -22.20 -9.96 -10.63
N GLY A 130 -21.21 -10.77 -11.04
CA GLY A 130 -20.65 -10.76 -12.38
C GLY A 130 -19.52 -9.75 -12.57
N HIS A 131 -18.94 -9.19 -11.50
CA HIS A 131 -17.86 -8.19 -11.57
C HIS A 131 -16.48 -8.85 -11.41
N SER A 132 -15.55 -8.53 -12.31
CA SER A 132 -14.12 -8.86 -12.19
C SER A 132 -13.38 -7.92 -11.23
N ILE A 133 -12.11 -8.23 -10.94
CA ILE A 133 -11.24 -7.34 -10.14
C ILE A 133 -11.06 -5.94 -10.77
N LEU A 134 -11.03 -5.87 -12.11
CA LEU A 134 -10.94 -4.58 -12.82
C LEU A 134 -12.20 -3.75 -12.57
N TYR A 135 -13.38 -4.36 -12.63
CA TYR A 135 -14.63 -3.69 -12.29
C TYR A 135 -14.63 -3.20 -10.83
N MET A 136 -14.17 -4.02 -9.89
CA MET A 136 -14.11 -3.67 -8.46
C MET A 136 -13.21 -2.47 -8.18
N THR A 137 -12.13 -2.31 -8.94
CA THR A 137 -11.17 -1.18 -8.82
C THR A 137 -11.84 0.17 -9.10
N LEU A 138 -12.88 0.19 -9.92
CA LEU A 138 -13.57 1.41 -10.38
C LEU A 138 -14.98 1.56 -9.81
N GLY A 139 -15.35 0.74 -8.81
CA GLY A 139 -16.61 0.88 -8.12
C GLY A 139 -16.70 2.25 -7.42
N ARG A 140 -17.87 2.90 -7.46
CA ARG A 140 -18.12 4.23 -6.88
C ARG A 140 -17.74 4.35 -5.41
N GLU A 141 -18.01 3.31 -4.63
CA GLU A 141 -17.73 3.29 -3.20
C GLU A 141 -16.27 2.88 -2.89
N SER A 142 -15.43 2.74 -3.94
CA SER A 142 -14.01 2.50 -3.78
C SER A 142 -13.42 3.56 -2.85
N VAL A 143 -12.70 3.09 -1.85
CA VAL A 143 -12.02 3.94 -0.86
C VAL A 143 -10.58 4.24 -1.32
N GLY A 144 -10.16 3.68 -2.46
CA GLY A 144 -8.88 4.00 -3.08
C GLY A 144 -8.83 5.46 -3.51
N ASN A 145 -7.63 6.05 -3.51
CA ASN A 145 -7.45 7.34 -4.18
C ASN A 145 -7.33 7.12 -5.70
N GLU A 146 -7.63 8.16 -6.45
CA GLU A 146 -7.73 8.19 -7.92
C GLU A 146 -6.47 7.61 -8.57
N TRP A 147 -5.29 7.96 -8.04
CA TRP A 147 -4.01 7.46 -8.55
C TRP A 147 -3.80 5.96 -8.29
N THR A 148 -4.11 5.46 -7.08
CA THR A 148 -4.00 4.02 -6.80
C THR A 148 -4.96 3.21 -7.67
N THR A 149 -6.16 3.73 -7.89
CA THR A 149 -7.16 3.16 -8.80
C THR A 149 -6.62 3.08 -10.22
N TYR A 150 -6.05 4.18 -10.73
CA TYR A 150 -5.41 4.22 -12.04
C TYR A 150 -4.31 3.17 -12.17
N LYS A 151 -3.40 3.10 -11.19
CA LYS A 151 -2.26 2.17 -11.23
C LYS A 151 -2.68 0.70 -11.13
N ILE A 152 -3.66 0.36 -10.29
CA ILE A 152 -4.19 -1.00 -10.23
C ILE A 152 -4.85 -1.36 -11.57
N ALA A 153 -5.66 -0.46 -12.15
CA ALA A 153 -6.31 -0.70 -13.43
C ALA A 153 -5.31 -0.85 -14.58
N GLU A 154 -4.28 0.00 -14.63
CA GLU A 154 -3.17 -0.08 -15.60
C GLU A 154 -2.48 -1.45 -15.52
N GLU A 155 -2.11 -1.89 -14.32
CA GLU A 155 -1.45 -3.19 -14.12
C GLU A 155 -2.37 -4.36 -14.49
N LEU A 156 -3.65 -4.30 -14.14
CA LEU A 156 -4.62 -5.34 -14.52
C LEU A 156 -4.74 -5.47 -16.04
N ILE A 157 -4.88 -4.36 -16.76
CA ILE A 157 -4.98 -4.36 -18.23
C ILE A 157 -3.69 -4.88 -18.87
N ASN A 158 -2.53 -4.45 -18.37
CA ASN A 158 -1.23 -4.90 -18.86
C ASN A 158 -1.02 -6.42 -18.65
N ASN A 159 -1.64 -6.99 -17.62
CA ASN A 159 -1.61 -8.42 -17.32
C ASN A 159 -2.81 -9.20 -17.90
N GLY A 160 -3.57 -8.61 -18.82
CA GLY A 160 -4.59 -9.31 -19.61
C GLY A 160 -6.01 -9.33 -19.02
N ALA A 161 -6.31 -8.44 -18.08
CA ALA A 161 -7.69 -8.23 -17.64
C ALA A 161 -8.58 -7.81 -18.82
N GLU A 162 -9.72 -8.47 -18.95
CA GLU A 162 -10.74 -8.14 -19.93
C GLU A 162 -11.58 -6.96 -19.45
N ILE A 163 -11.73 -5.96 -20.33
CA ILE A 163 -12.62 -4.84 -20.08
C ILE A 163 -14.04 -5.27 -20.44
N GLU A 164 -14.93 -5.25 -19.46
CA GLU A 164 -16.28 -5.77 -19.61
C GLU A 164 -17.22 -4.72 -20.25
N GLU A 165 -18.06 -5.11 -21.22
CA GLU A 165 -18.97 -4.18 -21.90
C GLU A 165 -19.99 -3.51 -20.94
N ASN A 166 -20.42 -4.23 -19.89
CA ASN A 166 -21.33 -3.71 -18.87
C ASN A 166 -20.70 -2.59 -18.03
N PHE A 167 -19.39 -2.37 -18.10
CA PHE A 167 -18.72 -1.23 -17.49
C PHE A 167 -19.19 0.10 -18.09
N PHE A 168 -19.56 0.12 -19.37
CA PHE A 168 -19.95 1.35 -20.08
C PHE A 168 -21.45 1.63 -20.04
N ARG A 169 -22.24 0.69 -19.54
CA ARG A 169 -23.70 0.79 -19.51
C ARG A 169 -24.16 1.49 -18.24
N ASN A 170 -25.31 2.15 -18.32
CA ASN A 170 -25.97 2.65 -17.12
C ASN A 170 -26.49 1.46 -16.29
N ASN A 171 -25.99 1.32 -15.05
CA ASN A 171 -26.33 0.25 -14.13
C ASN A 171 -27.21 0.78 -12.98
N ASP A 172 -28.44 1.22 -13.29
CA ASP A 172 -29.41 1.80 -12.33
C ASP A 172 -29.93 0.84 -11.21
N ASN A 173 -29.41 -0.38 -11.10
CA ASN A 173 -30.08 -1.45 -10.35
C ASN A 173 -29.84 -1.45 -8.83
N THR A 174 -29.11 -0.48 -8.25
CA THR A 174 -28.75 -0.50 -6.81
C THR A 174 -28.79 0.87 -6.12
N GLY A 175 -29.64 1.82 -6.54
CA GLY A 175 -29.64 3.15 -5.87
C GLY A 175 -28.32 3.90 -6.00
N ASP A 176 -27.49 3.47 -6.96
CA ASP A 176 -26.23 4.08 -7.35
C ASP A 176 -26.45 5.23 -8.32
N PHE A 177 -25.47 6.15 -8.37
CA PHE A 177 -25.49 7.26 -9.32
C PHE A 177 -25.19 6.69 -10.73
N PRO A 178 -26.01 7.03 -11.75
CA PRO A 178 -25.79 6.60 -13.12
C PRO A 178 -24.36 6.85 -13.58
N TYR A 179 -23.77 5.85 -14.26
CA TYR A 179 -22.40 5.89 -14.77
C TYR A 179 -21.29 6.17 -13.73
N SER A 180 -21.56 6.00 -12.44
CA SER A 180 -20.60 6.32 -11.37
C SER A 180 -19.22 5.67 -11.51
N GLN A 181 -19.14 4.48 -12.09
CA GLN A 181 -17.88 3.79 -12.40
C GLN A 181 -17.01 4.54 -13.42
N LEU A 182 -17.63 5.29 -14.34
CA LEU A 182 -16.96 6.13 -15.34
C LEU A 182 -16.56 7.49 -14.77
N LEU A 183 -17.08 7.85 -13.59
CA LEU A 183 -16.84 9.12 -12.92
C LEU A 183 -15.80 9.01 -11.81
N ASN A 184 -15.47 7.80 -11.34
CA ASN A 184 -14.52 7.62 -10.23
C ASN A 184 -13.10 8.12 -10.55
N SER A 185 -12.67 7.97 -11.81
CA SER A 185 -11.42 8.54 -12.34
C SER A 185 -11.57 8.66 -13.86
N PRO A 186 -11.87 9.86 -14.39
CA PRO A 186 -12.05 10.07 -15.82
C PRO A 186 -10.82 9.71 -16.66
N LYS A 187 -9.61 9.80 -16.10
CA LYS A 187 -8.37 9.37 -16.77
C LYS A 187 -8.25 7.86 -16.86
N THR A 188 -8.58 7.13 -15.79
CA THR A 188 -8.61 5.66 -15.81
C THR A 188 -9.69 5.15 -16.76
N ALA A 189 -10.89 5.73 -16.69
CA ALA A 189 -11.98 5.36 -17.57
C ALA A 189 -11.66 5.63 -19.05
N LYS A 190 -11.06 6.78 -19.38
CA LYS A 190 -10.57 7.05 -20.74
C LYS A 190 -9.53 6.03 -21.20
N MET A 191 -8.55 5.69 -20.36
CA MET A 191 -7.55 4.64 -20.67
C MET A 191 -8.22 3.31 -21.04
N MET A 192 -9.22 2.89 -20.26
CA MET A 192 -9.99 1.68 -20.55
C MET A 192 -10.78 1.77 -21.84
N ILE A 193 -11.42 2.91 -22.10
CA ILE A 193 -12.21 3.13 -23.31
C ILE A 193 -11.33 3.10 -24.56
N ASP A 194 -10.21 3.82 -24.52
CA ASP A 194 -9.23 3.82 -25.61
C ASP A 194 -8.74 2.40 -25.91
N LYS A 195 -8.40 1.64 -24.87
CA LYS A 195 -7.99 0.24 -25.00
C LYS A 195 -9.12 -0.62 -25.61
N TYR A 196 -10.33 -0.53 -25.08
CA TYR A 196 -11.47 -1.32 -25.51
C TYR A 196 -11.85 -1.06 -26.97
N ILE A 197 -11.84 0.20 -27.40
CA ILE A 197 -12.06 0.60 -28.80
C ILE A 197 -10.90 0.14 -29.69
N SER A 198 -9.65 0.25 -29.21
CA SER A 198 -8.47 -0.20 -29.97
C SER A 198 -8.47 -1.70 -30.25
N ASP A 199 -9.11 -2.49 -29.39
CA ASP A 199 -9.33 -3.93 -29.58
C ASP A 199 -10.44 -4.24 -30.59
N GLY A 200 -11.09 -3.22 -31.16
CA GLY A 200 -12.14 -3.33 -32.17
C GLY A 200 -13.55 -3.53 -31.60
N ASN A 201 -13.73 -3.34 -30.29
CA ASN A 201 -15.03 -3.45 -29.65
C ASN A 201 -15.84 -2.15 -29.80
N SER A 202 -17.17 -2.28 -29.72
CA SER A 202 -18.11 -1.17 -29.66
C SER A 202 -18.62 -1.05 -28.23
N LEU A 203 -18.62 0.16 -27.67
CA LEU A 203 -19.10 0.41 -26.29
C LEU A 203 -20.60 0.13 -26.11
N GLY A 204 -21.37 0.08 -27.20
CA GLY A 204 -22.81 -0.16 -27.13
C GLY A 204 -23.60 1.02 -26.54
N ILE A 205 -23.00 2.21 -26.50
CA ILE A 205 -23.59 3.48 -26.07
C ILE A 205 -23.77 4.44 -27.26
N SER A 206 -24.44 5.56 -27.04
CA SER A 206 -24.65 6.56 -28.11
C SER A 206 -23.32 7.13 -28.60
N LYS A 207 -23.25 7.47 -29.89
CA LYS A 207 -22.00 7.95 -30.50
C LYS A 207 -21.47 9.24 -29.84
N ALA A 208 -22.37 10.11 -29.39
CA ALA A 208 -21.99 11.34 -28.69
C ALA A 208 -21.32 11.05 -27.34
N ILE A 209 -21.82 10.06 -26.58
CA ILE A 209 -21.23 9.67 -25.30
C ILE A 209 -19.87 9.02 -25.52
N GLU A 210 -19.75 8.09 -26.48
CA GLU A 210 -18.46 7.49 -26.84
C GLU A 210 -17.40 8.56 -27.20
N GLN A 211 -17.79 9.58 -27.95
CA GLN A 211 -16.91 10.70 -28.33
C GLN A 211 -16.52 11.55 -27.13
N ALA A 212 -17.45 11.85 -26.22
CA ALA A 212 -17.15 12.58 -25.00
C ALA A 212 -16.17 11.79 -24.10
N LEU A 213 -16.48 10.51 -23.85
CA LEU A 213 -15.68 9.65 -22.97
C LEU A 213 -14.26 9.39 -23.48
N SER A 214 -14.07 9.36 -24.79
CA SER A 214 -12.74 9.25 -25.43
C SER A 214 -11.98 10.59 -25.48
N GLY A 215 -12.59 11.70 -25.05
CA GLY A 215 -12.02 13.04 -25.07
C GLY A 215 -12.12 13.78 -26.40
N ASP A 216 -12.83 13.23 -27.41
CA ASP A 216 -13.08 13.91 -28.69
C ASP A 216 -14.33 14.81 -28.59
N ILE A 217 -14.20 15.87 -27.79
CA ILE A 217 -15.28 16.82 -27.49
C ILE A 217 -15.74 17.57 -28.75
N SER A 218 -14.80 17.86 -29.65
CA SER A 218 -15.04 18.46 -30.96
C SER A 218 -16.00 17.63 -31.82
N SER A 219 -15.81 16.30 -31.88
CA SER A 219 -16.72 15.42 -32.61
C SER A 219 -18.04 15.19 -31.87
N CYS A 220 -18.00 15.11 -30.54
CA CYS A 220 -19.21 15.04 -29.71
C CYS A 220 -20.15 16.22 -30.02
N LEU A 221 -19.63 17.45 -29.98
CA LEU A 221 -20.37 18.68 -30.30
C LEU A 221 -20.98 18.64 -31.71
N LYS A 222 -20.25 18.14 -32.71
CA LYS A 222 -20.76 18.00 -34.09
C LYS A 222 -21.91 16.99 -34.15
N THR A 223 -21.78 15.85 -33.51
CA THR A 223 -22.82 14.81 -33.45
C THR A 223 -24.09 15.36 -32.83
N LEU A 224 -23.97 16.01 -31.67
CA LEU A 224 -25.10 16.62 -30.93
C LEU A 224 -25.76 17.79 -31.66
N SER A 225 -25.00 18.51 -32.51
CA SER A 225 -25.55 19.60 -33.30
C SER A 225 -26.47 19.12 -34.43
N VAL A 226 -26.34 17.85 -34.84
CA VAL A 226 -27.16 17.24 -35.90
C VAL A 226 -28.36 16.51 -35.32
N ASP A 227 -28.17 15.78 -34.22
CA ASP A 227 -29.20 14.96 -33.59
C ASP A 227 -29.01 14.93 -32.06
N LYS A 228 -30.04 15.36 -31.33
CA LYS A 228 -30.08 15.34 -29.85
C LYS A 228 -31.08 14.34 -29.29
N THR A 229 -31.78 13.60 -30.15
CA THR A 229 -33.14 13.14 -29.84
C THR A 229 -33.21 12.01 -28.79
N ASP A 230 -32.08 11.48 -28.33
CA ASP A 230 -32.00 10.30 -27.45
C ASP A 230 -30.97 10.43 -26.31
N ILE A 231 -30.81 11.61 -25.68
CA ILE A 231 -29.85 11.80 -24.56
C ILE A 231 -30.57 12.14 -23.25
N SER A 232 -30.30 11.37 -22.19
CA SER A 232 -30.85 11.57 -20.85
C SER A 232 -30.09 12.64 -20.05
N GLU A 233 -30.68 13.14 -18.95
CA GLU A 233 -30.01 14.08 -18.02
C GLU A 233 -28.71 13.51 -17.44
N ASP A 234 -28.68 12.19 -17.18
CA ASP A 234 -27.48 11.50 -16.69
C ASP A 234 -26.38 11.47 -17.74
N GLU A 235 -26.74 11.24 -19.01
CA GLU A 235 -25.81 11.24 -20.14
C GLU A 235 -25.30 12.66 -20.46
N ILE A 236 -26.16 13.68 -20.31
CA ILE A 236 -25.74 15.09 -20.39
C ILE A 236 -24.70 15.35 -19.31
N SER A 237 -24.97 14.97 -18.05
CA SER A 237 -24.03 15.18 -16.95
C SER A 237 -22.69 14.50 -17.19
N LEU A 238 -22.71 13.26 -17.68
CA LEU A 238 -21.50 12.52 -18.06
C LEU A 238 -20.72 13.21 -19.19
N ILE A 239 -21.40 13.65 -20.25
CA ILE A 239 -20.79 14.39 -21.36
C ILE A 239 -20.15 15.68 -20.86
N MET A 240 -20.84 16.45 -20.02
CA MET A 240 -20.33 17.72 -19.51
C MET A 240 -19.12 17.51 -18.60
N ILE A 241 -19.10 16.48 -17.75
CA ILE A 241 -17.92 16.16 -16.93
C ILE A 241 -16.72 15.84 -17.83
N TYR A 242 -16.85 14.99 -18.84
CA TYR A 242 -15.74 14.68 -19.73
C TYR A 242 -15.35 15.85 -20.63
N ALA A 243 -16.29 16.71 -21.02
CA ALA A 243 -16.00 17.95 -21.72
C ALA A 243 -15.16 18.89 -20.87
N SER A 244 -15.37 18.94 -19.55
CA SER A 244 -14.50 19.71 -18.66
C SER A 244 -13.09 19.12 -18.54
N CYS A 245 -12.97 17.79 -18.60
CA CYS A 245 -11.69 17.10 -18.46
C CYS A 245 -10.83 17.24 -19.72
N TYR A 246 -11.43 17.19 -20.92
CA TYR A 246 -10.69 17.03 -22.18
C TYR A 246 -10.99 18.09 -23.25
N GLY A 247 -12.01 18.93 -23.05
CA GLY A 247 -12.41 19.96 -24.01
C GLY A 247 -11.76 21.32 -23.76
N THR A 248 -11.83 22.17 -24.78
CA THR A 248 -11.56 23.61 -24.63
C THR A 248 -12.74 24.32 -23.99
N THR A 249 -12.50 25.53 -23.47
CA THR A 249 -13.57 26.37 -22.87
C THR A 249 -14.66 26.72 -23.87
N ASP A 250 -14.28 27.04 -25.11
CA ASP A 250 -15.20 27.29 -26.23
C ASP A 250 -16.08 26.08 -26.55
N GLU A 251 -15.52 24.86 -26.55
CA GLU A 251 -16.29 23.64 -26.78
C GLU A 251 -17.25 23.36 -25.63
N TYR A 252 -16.80 23.57 -24.39
CA TYR A 252 -17.62 23.41 -23.19
C TYR A 252 -18.82 24.35 -23.18
N GLU A 253 -18.61 25.65 -23.45
CA GLU A 253 -19.70 26.62 -23.48
C GLU A 253 -20.72 26.31 -24.57
N ARG A 254 -20.25 25.89 -25.75
CA ARG A 254 -21.15 25.48 -26.83
C ARG A 254 -21.93 24.23 -26.46
N LEU A 255 -21.35 23.29 -25.71
CA LEU A 255 -22.08 22.14 -25.18
C LEU A 255 -23.09 22.56 -24.11
N CYS A 256 -22.76 23.48 -23.20
CA CYS A 256 -23.71 24.06 -22.23
C CYS A 256 -24.94 24.66 -22.94
N GLU A 257 -24.72 25.50 -23.95
CA GLU A 257 -25.81 26.10 -24.74
C GLU A 257 -26.62 25.04 -25.49
N LEU A 258 -25.94 24.04 -26.05
CA LEU A 258 -26.57 23.01 -26.85
C LEU A 258 -27.40 22.03 -25.99
N LEU A 259 -26.92 21.68 -24.81
CA LEU A 259 -27.54 20.69 -23.93
C LEU A 259 -28.41 21.33 -22.85
N GLU A 260 -28.50 22.67 -22.83
CA GLU A 260 -29.21 23.44 -21.80
C GLU A 260 -28.75 23.05 -20.37
N SER A 261 -27.44 22.79 -20.23
CA SER A 261 -26.83 22.28 -19.00
C SER A 261 -26.01 23.35 -18.28
N ASP A 262 -26.16 23.40 -16.96
CA ASP A 262 -25.33 24.14 -16.02
C ASP A 262 -24.52 23.20 -15.11
N THR A 263 -24.28 21.96 -15.54
CA THR A 263 -23.50 20.97 -14.76
C THR A 263 -22.14 21.57 -14.41
N HIS A 264 -21.78 21.47 -13.13
CA HIS A 264 -20.46 21.86 -12.63
C HIS A 264 -19.58 20.60 -12.61
N ALA A 265 -18.32 20.75 -13.00
CA ALA A 265 -17.37 19.66 -12.98
C ALA A 265 -16.59 19.63 -11.67
N ALA A 266 -16.16 18.42 -11.25
CA ALA A 266 -15.26 18.27 -10.13
C ALA A 266 -13.85 18.73 -10.52
N TYR A 267 -13.25 19.61 -9.71
CA TYR A 267 -11.96 20.21 -10.04
C TYR A 267 -10.83 19.18 -10.03
N SER A 268 -10.90 18.23 -9.11
CA SER A 268 -9.98 17.08 -9.04
C SER A 268 -9.91 16.29 -10.34
N TYR A 269 -11.04 16.11 -11.04
CA TYR A 269 -11.12 15.39 -12.31
C TYR A 269 -10.45 16.16 -13.45
N ILE A 270 -10.67 17.47 -13.50
CA ILE A 270 -10.04 18.35 -14.50
C ILE A 270 -8.52 18.36 -14.29
N ALA A 271 -8.09 18.44 -13.02
CA ALA A 271 -6.68 18.43 -12.63
C ALA A 271 -5.99 17.10 -12.92
N GLU A 272 -6.64 15.97 -12.62
CA GLU A 272 -6.18 14.63 -13.00
C GLU A 272 -5.90 14.51 -14.50
N CYS A 273 -6.74 15.15 -15.31
CA CYS A 273 -6.67 15.11 -16.78
C CYS A 273 -5.79 16.21 -17.39
N GLY A 274 -5.12 17.03 -16.58
CA GLY A 274 -4.16 18.02 -17.06
C GLY A 274 -4.76 19.29 -17.68
N ASN A 275 -6.06 19.55 -17.54
CA ASN A 275 -6.73 20.64 -18.28
C ASN A 275 -6.70 21.99 -17.54
N VAL A 276 -5.56 22.68 -17.64
CA VAL A 276 -5.33 24.00 -17.04
C VAL A 276 -6.33 25.06 -17.52
N GLU A 277 -6.65 25.06 -18.81
CA GLU A 277 -7.57 26.04 -19.42
C GLU A 277 -8.96 25.98 -18.75
N MET A 278 -9.47 24.77 -18.55
CA MET A 278 -10.77 24.57 -17.92
C MET A 278 -10.76 24.87 -16.41
N LEU A 279 -9.66 24.57 -15.71
CA LEU A 279 -9.49 24.98 -14.31
C LEU A 279 -9.56 26.50 -14.15
N ASP A 280 -8.83 27.27 -14.96
CA ASP A 280 -8.87 28.74 -14.93
C ASP A 280 -10.26 29.29 -15.28
N TYR A 281 -10.94 28.65 -16.25
CA TYR A 281 -12.32 28.99 -16.60
C TYR A 281 -13.27 28.88 -15.41
N PHE A 282 -13.31 27.73 -14.73
CA PHE A 282 -14.23 27.54 -13.60
C PHE A 282 -13.84 28.41 -12.40
N PHE A 283 -12.56 28.50 -12.04
CA PHE A 283 -12.12 29.39 -10.95
C PHE A 283 -12.52 30.85 -11.21
N THR A 284 -12.41 31.32 -12.45
CA THR A 284 -12.81 32.68 -12.84
C THR A 284 -14.33 32.85 -12.84
N LYS A 285 -15.07 31.90 -13.42
CA LYS A 285 -16.52 31.95 -13.57
C LYS A 285 -17.23 31.89 -12.21
N GLU A 286 -16.78 31.00 -11.34
CA GLU A 286 -17.34 30.78 -10.00
C GLU A 286 -16.79 31.76 -8.97
N LYS A 287 -15.77 32.57 -9.34
CA LYS A 287 -15.09 33.52 -8.46
C LYS A 287 -14.54 32.82 -7.21
N VAL A 288 -13.92 31.67 -7.43
CA VAL A 288 -13.29 30.87 -6.38
C VAL A 288 -12.21 31.70 -5.68
N ASP A 289 -12.31 31.82 -4.36
CA ASP A 289 -11.25 32.41 -3.56
C ASP A 289 -10.21 31.34 -3.20
N LEU A 290 -9.20 31.19 -4.06
CA LEU A 290 -8.08 30.26 -3.85
C LEU A 290 -7.23 30.60 -2.61
N LYS A 291 -7.48 31.74 -1.94
CA LYS A 291 -6.79 32.17 -0.73
C LYS A 291 -7.59 31.93 0.55
N ALA A 292 -8.83 31.44 0.45
CA ALA A 292 -9.60 31.03 1.61
C ALA A 292 -9.23 29.58 1.98
N ASP A 293 -8.82 29.35 3.24
CA ASP A 293 -8.69 28.02 3.83
C ASP A 293 -10.10 27.50 4.19
N THR A 294 -10.97 27.39 3.19
CA THR A 294 -12.32 26.88 3.37
C THR A 294 -12.60 25.76 2.37
N ASP A 295 -13.23 24.69 2.87
CA ASP A 295 -13.81 23.57 2.12
C ASP A 295 -14.98 24.01 1.18
N ASP A 296 -14.98 25.27 0.71
CA ASP A 296 -16.09 25.92 0.00
C ASP A 296 -16.11 25.64 -1.52
N LEU A 297 -15.17 24.83 -2.04
CA LEU A 297 -15.21 24.32 -3.41
C LEU A 297 -16.06 23.06 -3.50
N HIS A 298 -17.39 23.17 -3.31
CA HIS A 298 -18.33 22.07 -3.58
C HIS A 298 -17.85 20.67 -3.12
N TYR A 299 -17.45 20.53 -1.85
CA TYR A 299 -16.94 19.29 -1.22
C TYR A 299 -15.48 18.89 -1.52
N GLU A 300 -14.73 19.65 -2.30
CA GLU A 300 -13.29 19.48 -2.51
C GLU A 300 -12.50 20.61 -1.85
N SER A 301 -11.29 20.35 -1.35
CA SER A 301 -10.37 21.43 -1.00
C SER A 301 -9.42 21.68 -2.17
N TYR A 302 -8.92 22.91 -2.28
CA TYR A 302 -7.89 23.25 -3.27
C TYR A 302 -6.71 22.26 -3.26
N LEU A 303 -6.33 21.82 -2.07
CA LEU A 303 -5.26 20.87 -1.91
C LEU A 303 -5.58 19.53 -2.56
N ASP A 304 -6.83 19.06 -2.49
CA ASP A 304 -7.20 17.78 -3.09
C ASP A 304 -6.96 17.81 -4.60
N ILE A 305 -7.21 18.97 -5.24
CA ILE A 305 -6.87 19.25 -6.64
C ILE A 305 -5.36 19.17 -6.87
N LEU A 306 -4.55 19.86 -6.06
CA LEU A 306 -3.09 19.87 -6.19
C LEU A 306 -2.47 18.48 -5.92
N LYS A 307 -2.98 17.75 -4.93
CA LYS A 307 -2.56 16.39 -4.59
C LYS A 307 -2.87 15.44 -5.74
N CYS A 308 -4.06 15.55 -6.32
CA CYS A 308 -4.46 14.74 -7.47
C CYS A 308 -3.51 15.02 -8.66
N ALA A 309 -3.34 16.28 -9.06
CA ALA A 309 -2.41 16.67 -10.13
C ALA A 309 -0.99 16.15 -9.90
N ALA A 310 -0.47 16.30 -8.67
CA ALA A 310 0.87 15.83 -8.32
C ALA A 310 1.03 14.31 -8.44
N ALA A 311 0.04 13.55 -7.97
CA ALA A 311 0.03 12.09 -8.08
C ALA A 311 -0.01 11.63 -9.53
N PHE A 312 -0.74 12.33 -10.40
CA PHE A 312 -0.82 12.01 -11.83
C PHE A 312 0.32 12.60 -12.68
N GLY A 313 1.24 13.34 -12.06
CA GLY A 313 2.40 13.91 -12.76
C GLY A 313 2.08 15.14 -13.61
N GLU A 314 0.94 15.80 -13.37
CA GLU A 314 0.42 16.92 -14.18
C GLU A 314 1.15 18.23 -13.83
N TYR A 315 2.35 18.40 -14.40
CA TYR A 315 3.24 19.53 -14.11
C TYR A 315 2.58 20.89 -14.34
N ASP A 316 2.00 21.11 -15.52
CA ASP A 316 1.41 22.40 -15.90
C ASP A 316 0.23 22.79 -15.00
N VAL A 317 -0.54 21.80 -14.55
CA VAL A 317 -1.59 22.01 -13.55
C VAL A 317 -0.97 22.45 -12.25
N CYS A 318 -0.01 21.69 -11.70
CA CYS A 318 0.68 22.06 -10.47
C CYS A 318 1.33 23.45 -10.55
N GLU A 319 2.01 23.80 -11.64
CA GLU A 319 2.62 25.12 -11.84
C GLU A 319 1.57 26.24 -11.80
N TYR A 320 0.51 26.12 -12.61
CA TYR A 320 -0.59 27.07 -12.65
C TYR A 320 -1.24 27.27 -11.27
N LEU A 321 -1.41 26.17 -10.56
CA LEU A 321 -1.96 26.08 -9.22
C LEU A 321 -1.09 26.85 -8.20
N LEU A 322 0.23 26.66 -8.20
CA LEU A 322 1.17 27.36 -7.31
C LEU A 322 1.24 28.87 -7.61
N ASP A 323 1.17 29.27 -8.88
CA ASP A 323 1.23 30.67 -9.33
C ASP A 323 0.10 31.54 -8.78
N LYS A 324 -1.04 30.95 -8.40
CA LYS A 324 -2.16 31.66 -7.78
C LYS A 324 -1.91 32.02 -6.29
N GLN A 325 -0.71 31.72 -5.76
CA GLN A 325 -0.21 32.09 -4.42
C GLN A 325 -1.14 31.68 -3.29
N ILE A 326 -1.24 30.38 -3.11
CA ILE A 326 -2.22 29.79 -2.21
C ILE A 326 -1.65 29.74 -0.81
N VAL A 327 -2.52 30.05 0.16
CA VAL A 327 -2.18 30.10 1.59
C VAL A 327 -1.36 28.87 1.95
N PRO A 328 -0.28 28.98 2.74
CA PRO A 328 0.56 27.85 3.10
C PRO A 328 -0.26 26.69 3.69
N LEU A 329 -0.35 25.57 2.96
CA LEU A 329 -1.13 24.36 3.30
C LEU A 329 -0.31 23.41 4.18
N THR A 330 0.22 23.95 5.27
CA THR A 330 1.36 23.37 6.00
C THR A 330 1.11 21.99 6.61
N HIS A 331 -0.14 21.67 6.93
CA HIS A 331 -0.52 20.40 7.56
C HIS A 331 -0.80 19.25 6.58
N LYS A 332 -0.82 19.49 5.26
CA LYS A 332 -1.15 18.45 4.26
C LYS A 332 -0.18 18.34 3.07
N TYR A 333 0.93 19.08 3.08
CA TYR A 333 2.03 18.95 2.10
C TYR A 333 2.64 17.54 1.92
N PRO A 334 2.68 16.63 2.92
CA PRO A 334 3.33 15.34 2.72
C PRO A 334 2.71 14.53 1.57
N SER A 335 1.40 14.56 1.43
CA SER A 335 0.67 13.82 0.40
C SER A 335 0.93 14.33 -1.01
N VAL A 336 1.16 15.64 -1.17
CA VAL A 336 1.44 16.27 -2.47
C VAL A 336 2.83 15.85 -2.96
N LEU A 337 3.85 15.99 -2.10
CA LEU A 337 5.21 15.55 -2.44
C LEU A 337 5.29 14.03 -2.62
N ALA A 338 4.58 13.25 -1.80
CA ALA A 338 4.50 11.81 -2.00
C ALA A 338 3.88 11.47 -3.37
N GLY A 339 2.81 12.17 -3.77
CA GLY A 339 2.23 12.04 -5.10
C GLY A 339 3.24 12.32 -6.23
N ALA A 340 4.00 13.41 -6.14
CA ALA A 340 5.03 13.75 -7.11
C ALA A 340 6.20 12.73 -7.16
N ILE A 341 6.56 12.14 -6.02
CA ILE A 341 7.52 11.03 -5.99
C ILE A 341 6.92 9.81 -6.71
N LEU A 342 5.67 9.46 -6.41
CA LEU A 342 5.00 8.30 -6.98
C LEU A 342 4.68 8.43 -8.48
N SER A 343 4.60 9.66 -9.01
CA SER A 343 4.44 9.90 -10.45
C SER A 343 5.75 9.76 -11.26
N GLU A 344 6.88 9.52 -10.57
CA GLU A 344 8.22 9.46 -11.16
C GLU A 344 8.65 10.74 -11.93
N ASN A 345 7.98 11.87 -11.66
CA ASN A 345 8.30 13.16 -12.26
C ASN A 345 9.18 14.00 -11.33
N PHE A 346 10.51 13.91 -11.53
CA PHE A 346 11.46 14.62 -10.67
C PHE A 346 11.36 16.14 -10.77
N GLU A 347 11.08 16.68 -11.97
CA GLU A 347 10.96 18.13 -12.18
C GLU A 347 9.76 18.70 -11.41
N LEU A 348 8.64 17.96 -11.42
CA LEU A 348 7.46 18.28 -10.61
C LEU A 348 7.76 18.19 -9.11
N PHE A 349 8.45 17.12 -8.68
CA PHE A 349 8.87 16.98 -7.29
C PHE A 349 9.73 18.16 -6.83
N GLU A 350 10.72 18.56 -7.63
CA GLU A 350 11.63 19.67 -7.34
C GLU A 350 10.88 21.00 -7.24
N MET A 351 9.98 21.29 -8.20
CA MET A 351 9.12 22.49 -8.15
C MET A 351 8.28 22.55 -6.87
N LEU A 352 7.64 21.44 -6.49
CA LEU A 352 6.83 21.37 -5.27
C LEU A 352 7.69 21.48 -4.01
N TYR A 353 8.87 20.87 -4.01
CA TYR A 353 9.82 20.95 -2.91
C TYR A 353 10.24 22.40 -2.68
N ASP A 354 10.69 23.08 -3.72
CA ASP A 354 11.15 24.47 -3.67
C ASP A 354 10.02 25.40 -3.20
N TYR A 355 8.80 25.21 -3.71
CA TYR A 355 7.65 25.98 -3.26
C TYR A 355 7.40 25.81 -1.75
N ILE A 356 7.51 24.59 -1.23
CA ILE A 356 7.33 24.31 0.21
C ILE A 356 8.48 24.90 1.03
N ILE A 357 9.71 24.89 0.54
CA ILE A 357 10.84 25.53 1.21
C ILE A 357 10.64 27.05 1.32
N GLU A 358 10.15 27.68 0.25
CA GLU A 358 9.96 29.13 0.19
C GLU A 358 8.77 29.60 1.04
N ASN A 359 7.69 28.81 1.09
CA ASN A 359 6.39 29.23 1.62
C ASN A 359 5.94 28.46 2.88
N GLY A 360 6.64 27.38 3.25
CA GLY A 360 6.28 26.53 4.39
C GLY A 360 6.44 27.23 5.73
N ASP A 361 5.65 26.78 6.72
CA ASP A 361 5.80 27.19 8.12
C ASP A 361 6.81 26.31 8.87
N GLU A 362 7.06 26.63 10.14
CA GLU A 362 7.97 25.90 11.02
C GLU A 362 7.62 24.42 11.26
N THR A 363 6.41 23.96 10.87
CA THR A 363 6.03 22.55 10.93
C THR A 363 6.48 21.80 9.68
N ALA A 364 6.49 22.49 8.54
CA ALA A 364 6.88 21.94 7.25
C ALA A 364 8.40 22.00 7.02
N VAL A 365 9.05 23.07 7.47
CA VAL A 365 10.47 23.35 7.19
C VAL A 365 11.28 23.54 8.47
N ASP A 366 12.54 23.06 8.46
CA ASP A 366 13.52 23.31 9.52
C ASP A 366 14.40 24.49 9.10
N GLY A 367 13.99 25.71 9.47
CA GLY A 367 14.57 26.94 8.94
C GLY A 367 14.05 27.27 7.54
N LYS A 368 14.90 27.79 6.65
CA LYS A 368 14.58 28.07 5.23
C LYS A 368 15.37 27.22 4.25
N ASP A 369 16.00 26.16 4.73
CA ASP A 369 17.03 25.44 3.97
C ASP A 369 16.65 23.98 3.69
N LYS A 370 15.69 23.40 4.43
CA LYS A 370 15.22 22.01 4.23
C LYS A 370 13.85 21.73 4.86
N LEU A 371 13.22 20.62 4.45
CA LEU A 371 12.01 20.11 5.09
C LEU A 371 12.28 19.62 6.52
N SER A 372 11.26 19.67 7.37
CA SER A 372 11.34 19.09 8.71
C SER A 372 11.35 17.55 8.64
N GLU A 373 12.02 16.89 9.60
CA GLU A 373 12.00 15.41 9.67
C GLU A 373 10.58 14.84 9.88
N ASN A 374 9.64 15.63 10.41
CA ASN A 374 8.22 15.21 10.48
C ASN A 374 7.57 15.18 9.10
N MET A 375 7.84 16.18 8.27
CA MET A 375 7.37 16.24 6.89
C MET A 375 7.88 15.02 6.11
N ILE A 376 9.18 14.74 6.24
CA ILE A 376 9.84 13.58 5.61
C ILE A 376 9.22 12.26 6.06
N TYR A 377 8.99 12.08 7.37
CA TYR A 377 8.29 10.90 7.86
C TYR A 377 6.94 10.68 7.17
N HIS A 378 6.12 11.72 7.05
CA HIS A 378 4.80 11.59 6.44
C HIS A 378 4.86 11.38 4.92
N ILE A 379 5.81 12.00 4.22
CA ILE A 379 6.04 11.75 2.78
C ILE A 379 6.36 10.27 2.57
N PHE A 380 7.36 9.76 3.29
CA PHE A 380 7.83 8.38 3.12
C PHE A 380 6.89 7.34 3.73
N LEU A 381 6.00 7.73 4.65
CA LEU A 381 4.91 6.85 5.08
C LEU A 381 3.93 6.58 3.92
N GLU A 382 3.59 7.59 3.12
CA GLU A 382 2.71 7.42 1.96
C GLU A 382 3.42 6.69 0.81
N VAL A 383 4.67 7.06 0.49
CA VAL A 383 5.49 6.32 -0.50
C VAL A 383 5.65 4.86 -0.10
N GLY A 384 5.93 4.59 1.18
CA GLY A 384 6.13 3.25 1.71
C GLY A 384 4.91 2.33 1.59
N LYS A 385 3.70 2.85 1.84
CA LYS A 385 2.43 2.09 1.68
C LYS A 385 2.16 1.66 0.24
N THR A 386 2.75 2.35 -0.72
CA THR A 386 2.46 2.19 -2.14
C THR A 386 3.55 1.41 -2.86
N THR A 387 4.77 1.95 -2.89
CA THR A 387 5.89 1.36 -3.64
C THR A 387 7.08 0.99 -2.75
N GLY A 388 6.91 1.06 -1.42
CA GLY A 388 8.00 0.84 -0.48
C GLY A 388 8.65 -0.54 -0.57
N GLN A 389 7.86 -1.59 -0.77
CA GLN A 389 8.33 -2.99 -0.77
C GLN A 389 8.95 -3.46 -2.10
N TYR A 390 8.92 -2.63 -3.15
CA TYR A 390 9.68 -2.89 -4.37
C TYR A 390 11.17 -2.65 -4.17
N ASP A 391 11.97 -3.25 -5.04
CA ASP A 391 13.40 -2.98 -5.03
C ASP A 391 13.72 -1.52 -5.37
N VAL A 392 14.85 -1.06 -4.83
CA VAL A 392 15.33 0.31 -5.07
C VAL A 392 15.61 0.55 -6.56
N THR A 393 14.94 1.55 -7.13
CA THR A 393 15.14 2.01 -8.51
C THR A 393 16.15 3.15 -8.59
N GLU A 394 16.58 3.53 -9.80
CA GLU A 394 17.41 4.74 -9.97
C GLU A 394 16.65 6.02 -9.60
N TYR A 395 15.34 6.05 -9.80
CA TYR A 395 14.50 7.17 -9.38
C TYR A 395 14.43 7.29 -7.85
N ASP A 396 14.24 6.17 -7.14
CA ASP A 396 14.28 6.15 -5.67
C ASP A 396 15.62 6.70 -5.15
N LYS A 397 16.74 6.26 -5.74
CA LYS A 397 18.09 6.75 -5.38
C LYS A 397 18.19 8.26 -5.59
N LYS A 398 17.73 8.76 -6.74
CA LYS A 398 17.73 10.19 -7.04
C LYS A 398 16.95 10.99 -5.99
N ILE A 399 15.79 10.50 -5.56
CA ILE A 399 14.99 11.13 -4.49
C ILE A 399 15.71 11.08 -3.14
N PHE A 400 16.25 9.93 -2.75
CA PHE A 400 16.99 9.80 -1.48
C PHE A 400 18.23 10.70 -1.45
N ASP A 401 19.03 10.67 -2.50
CA ASP A 401 20.24 11.48 -2.66
C ASP A 401 19.90 12.97 -2.57
N PHE A 402 18.84 13.41 -3.25
CA PHE A 402 18.36 14.79 -3.14
C PHE A 402 18.08 15.17 -1.67
N PHE A 403 17.30 14.38 -0.93
CA PHE A 403 17.03 14.68 0.48
C PHE A 403 18.30 14.67 1.37
N PHE A 404 19.26 13.78 1.10
CA PHE A 404 20.55 13.78 1.79
C PHE A 404 21.39 15.03 1.46
N GLU A 405 21.39 15.49 0.22
CA GLU A 405 22.04 16.72 -0.23
C GLU A 405 21.45 17.96 0.47
N GLN A 406 20.14 17.95 0.72
CA GLN A 406 19.47 18.98 1.55
C GLN A 406 19.72 18.81 3.06
N GLY A 407 20.55 17.84 3.48
CA GLY A 407 20.96 17.65 4.86
C GLY A 407 19.94 16.95 5.76
N ASN A 408 19.04 16.16 5.19
CA ASN A 408 18.11 15.32 5.95
C ASN A 408 18.76 13.99 6.33
N ASP A 409 18.41 13.46 7.51
CA ASP A 409 19.04 12.23 8.05
C ASP A 409 18.09 11.03 8.10
N PHE A 410 16.84 11.20 7.65
CA PHE A 410 15.82 10.16 7.60
C PHE A 410 15.57 9.48 8.96
N SER A 411 15.93 10.10 10.08
CA SER A 411 15.87 9.48 11.42
C SER A 411 14.45 9.10 11.84
N LYS A 412 13.42 9.75 11.27
CA LYS A 412 12.01 9.43 11.53
C LYS A 412 11.38 8.49 10.53
N VAL A 413 12.00 8.23 9.38
CA VAL A 413 11.43 7.34 8.37
C VAL A 413 11.39 5.90 8.88
N ASP A 414 10.20 5.31 8.88
CA ASP A 414 9.93 3.94 9.28
C ASP A 414 10.36 2.98 8.16
N ILE A 415 11.53 2.36 8.34
CA ILE A 415 12.12 1.44 7.35
C ILE A 415 11.33 0.13 7.21
N SER A 416 10.44 -0.20 8.16
CA SER A 416 9.58 -1.38 8.04
C SER A 416 8.56 -1.28 6.90
N LYS A 417 8.40 -0.08 6.31
CA LYS A 417 7.57 0.15 5.13
C LYS A 417 8.31 -0.05 3.81
N PHE A 418 9.61 -0.33 3.87
CA PHE A 418 10.48 -0.37 2.70
C PHE A 418 11.16 -1.71 2.55
N SER A 419 11.49 -2.04 1.30
CA SER A 419 12.27 -3.21 0.95
C SER A 419 13.68 -3.16 1.55
N ASN A 420 14.27 -4.32 1.77
CA ASN A 420 15.67 -4.42 2.23
C ASN A 420 16.63 -3.65 1.31
N SER A 421 16.39 -3.60 -0.01
CA SER A 421 17.28 -2.88 -0.94
C SER A 421 17.17 -1.36 -0.80
N LYS A 422 15.96 -0.80 -0.59
CA LYS A 422 15.76 0.63 -0.28
C LYS A 422 16.35 0.99 1.09
N ASN A 423 16.13 0.16 2.10
CA ASN A 423 16.69 0.34 3.43
C ASN A 423 18.21 0.32 3.42
N ASN A 424 18.81 -0.67 2.77
CA ASN A 424 20.26 -0.79 2.62
C ASN A 424 20.85 0.47 1.96
N TYR A 425 20.17 1.01 0.94
CA TYR A 425 20.58 2.24 0.27
C TYR A 425 20.55 3.44 1.21
N MET A 426 19.43 3.71 1.87
CA MET A 426 19.30 4.82 2.81
C MET A 426 20.34 4.75 3.94
N ILE A 427 20.54 3.56 4.50
CA ILE A 427 21.46 3.33 5.62
C ILE A 427 22.91 3.56 5.20
N LYS A 428 23.34 3.01 4.06
CA LYS A 428 24.71 3.21 3.55
C LYS A 428 25.01 4.66 3.21
N ASN A 429 24.00 5.44 2.82
CA ASN A 429 24.14 6.83 2.43
C ASN A 429 23.93 7.83 3.59
N GLY A 430 23.79 7.34 4.82
CA GLY A 430 23.86 8.20 6.00
C GLY A 430 22.54 8.40 6.74
N LYS A 431 21.52 7.55 6.51
CA LYS A 431 20.37 7.51 7.40
C LYS A 431 20.83 7.28 8.84
N LYS A 432 20.34 8.11 9.75
CA LYS A 432 20.57 7.95 11.18
C LYS A 432 19.73 6.80 11.73
N ILE A 433 20.43 5.82 12.28
CA ILE A 433 19.85 4.58 12.81
C ILE A 433 19.22 4.82 14.18
N THR A 434 18.03 4.23 14.37
CA THR A 434 17.28 4.18 15.63
C THR A 434 17.11 2.74 16.12
N GLU A 435 16.67 2.56 17.36
CA GLU A 435 16.36 1.22 17.91
C GLU A 435 15.24 0.53 17.11
N ASP A 436 14.23 1.28 16.67
CA ASP A 436 13.14 0.75 15.84
C ASP A 436 13.66 0.28 14.48
N ASP A 437 14.65 0.99 13.90
CA ASP A 437 15.32 0.56 12.66
C ASP A 437 16.03 -0.80 12.86
N ILE A 438 16.78 -0.97 13.96
CA ILE A 438 17.48 -2.24 14.22
C ILE A 438 16.49 -3.40 14.33
N ASN A 439 15.39 -3.22 15.07
CA ASN A 439 14.37 -4.24 15.20
C ASN A 439 13.75 -4.61 13.85
N ALA A 440 13.47 -3.62 13.00
CA ALA A 440 12.93 -3.86 11.66
C ALA A 440 13.91 -4.63 10.76
N ILE A 441 15.21 -4.26 10.79
CA ILE A 441 16.28 -4.92 10.04
C ILE A 441 16.45 -6.40 10.46
N ILE A 442 16.35 -6.66 11.77
CA ILE A 442 16.42 -8.01 12.33
C ILE A 442 15.23 -8.83 11.85
N ILE A 443 14.00 -8.30 11.97
CA ILE A 443 12.77 -8.99 11.54
C ILE A 443 12.78 -9.28 10.04
N SER A 444 13.23 -8.33 9.21
CA SER A 444 13.25 -8.49 7.76
C SER A 444 14.39 -9.40 7.26
N ASP A 445 15.16 -9.99 8.18
CA ASP A 445 16.27 -10.91 7.92
C ASP A 445 17.31 -10.28 6.95
N ASP A 446 17.51 -8.96 7.04
CA ASP A 446 18.37 -8.20 6.11
C ASP A 446 19.86 -8.34 6.46
N LYS A 447 20.42 -9.47 6.06
CA LYS A 447 21.85 -9.82 6.23
C LYS A 447 22.80 -8.74 5.71
N ASN A 448 22.49 -8.12 4.58
CA ASN A 448 23.37 -7.13 3.96
C ASN A 448 23.44 -5.85 4.77
N THR A 449 22.31 -5.41 5.31
CA THR A 449 22.26 -4.24 6.18
C THR A 449 22.89 -4.52 7.53
N LEU A 450 22.62 -5.69 8.15
CA LEU A 450 23.25 -6.08 9.41
C LEU A 450 24.77 -6.20 9.28
N GLN A 451 25.27 -6.83 8.22
CA GLN A 451 26.71 -6.93 7.97
C GLN A 451 27.34 -5.54 7.86
N HIS A 452 26.70 -4.63 7.13
CA HIS A 452 27.18 -3.25 7.03
C HIS A 452 27.24 -2.55 8.40
N LEU A 453 26.26 -2.76 9.27
CA LEU A 453 26.25 -2.20 10.62
C LEU A 453 27.36 -2.80 11.50
N PHE A 454 27.59 -4.11 11.45
CA PHE A 454 28.73 -4.74 12.14
C PHE A 454 30.08 -4.22 11.65
N ASP A 455 30.26 -4.13 10.33
CA ASP A 455 31.49 -3.61 9.70
C ASP A 455 31.80 -2.17 10.14
N ASN A 456 30.75 -1.38 10.38
CA ASN A 456 30.83 0.00 10.87
C ASN A 456 30.77 0.12 12.40
N LYS A 457 30.90 -1.01 13.12
CA LYS A 457 30.99 -1.07 14.59
C LYS A 457 29.77 -0.49 15.31
N TYR A 458 28.57 -0.72 14.78
CA TYR A 458 27.36 -0.51 15.56
C TYR A 458 27.39 -1.38 16.83
N ASP A 459 27.05 -0.79 17.97
CA ASP A 459 27.11 -1.44 19.28
C ASP A 459 25.80 -2.18 19.57
N PHE A 460 25.68 -3.38 19.01
CA PHE A 460 24.52 -4.23 19.23
C PHE A 460 24.47 -4.77 20.67
N THR A 461 23.27 -4.89 21.20
CA THR A 461 22.97 -5.26 22.59
C THR A 461 22.51 -6.71 22.72
N GLN A 462 22.51 -7.20 23.95
CA GLN A 462 21.92 -8.51 24.27
C GLN A 462 20.43 -8.58 23.91
N SER A 463 19.69 -7.48 24.07
CA SER A 463 18.26 -7.42 23.76
C SER A 463 18.00 -7.60 22.26
N GLU A 464 18.88 -7.07 21.41
CA GLU A 464 18.77 -7.23 19.95
C GLU A 464 19.11 -8.68 19.53
N LEU A 465 20.07 -9.33 20.19
CA LEU A 465 20.29 -10.77 20.01
C LEU A 465 19.07 -11.60 20.43
N GLU A 466 18.48 -11.33 21.60
CA GLU A 466 17.25 -12.01 22.04
C GLU A 466 16.10 -11.82 21.03
N TYR A 467 16.02 -10.63 20.42
CA TYR A 467 15.06 -10.32 19.39
C TYR A 467 15.32 -11.12 18.09
N ALA A 468 16.58 -11.18 17.64
CA ALA A 468 17.00 -11.97 16.49
C ALA A 468 16.73 -13.47 16.68
N ILE A 469 17.02 -14.01 17.87
CA ILE A 469 16.71 -15.40 18.22
C ILE A 469 15.23 -15.70 18.05
N LYS A 470 14.36 -14.75 18.38
CA LYS A 470 12.92 -14.98 18.33
C LYS A 470 12.33 -14.87 16.93
N TYR A 471 12.85 -14.00 16.08
CA TYR A 471 12.17 -13.56 14.86
C TYR A 471 12.95 -13.78 13.56
N SER A 472 14.26 -14.04 13.62
CA SER A 472 15.12 -14.11 12.44
C SER A 472 15.65 -15.52 12.17
N SER A 473 16.38 -15.67 11.08
CA SER A 473 17.05 -16.91 10.71
C SER A 473 18.24 -17.23 11.63
N SER A 474 18.63 -18.51 11.63
CA SER A 474 19.85 -18.98 12.30
C SER A 474 21.11 -18.30 11.78
N ASP A 475 21.14 -17.91 10.51
CA ASP A 475 22.23 -17.13 9.89
C ASP A 475 22.42 -15.77 10.58
N ILE A 476 21.33 -15.03 10.82
CA ILE A 476 21.41 -13.75 11.53
C ILE A 476 21.83 -13.95 12.98
N VAL A 477 21.31 -14.97 13.66
CA VAL A 477 21.72 -15.28 15.04
C VAL A 477 23.21 -15.62 15.12
N ASP A 478 23.74 -16.41 14.19
CA ASP A 478 25.17 -16.75 14.16
C ASP A 478 26.02 -15.50 13.90
N MET A 479 25.58 -14.57 13.04
CA MET A 479 26.28 -13.29 12.84
C MET A 479 26.47 -12.50 14.15
N PHE A 480 25.45 -12.43 15.01
CA PHE A 480 25.58 -11.79 16.33
C PHE A 480 26.60 -12.52 17.22
N ILE A 481 26.57 -13.85 17.22
CA ILE A 481 27.49 -14.69 18.02
C ILE A 481 28.93 -14.54 17.52
N GLU A 482 29.16 -14.55 16.21
CA GLU A 482 30.47 -14.33 15.58
C GLU A 482 31.04 -12.94 15.92
N ASN A 483 30.16 -11.94 16.05
CA ASN A 483 30.49 -10.60 16.52
C ASN A 483 30.54 -10.46 18.05
N LYS A 484 30.61 -11.58 18.78
CA LYS A 484 30.88 -11.70 20.23
C LYS A 484 29.75 -11.23 21.14
N ILE A 485 28.52 -11.21 20.64
CA ILE A 485 27.32 -11.01 21.47
C ILE A 485 26.86 -12.41 21.85
N LEU A 486 27.13 -12.81 23.08
CA LEU A 486 26.96 -14.20 23.51
C LEU A 486 25.57 -14.42 24.10
N PRO A 487 24.82 -15.44 23.64
CA PRO A 487 23.52 -15.77 24.21
C PRO A 487 23.66 -16.24 25.65
N ASP A 488 22.68 -15.91 26.48
CA ASP A 488 22.52 -16.50 27.80
C ASP A 488 21.44 -17.58 27.78
N LYS A 489 21.24 -18.26 28.92
CA LYS A 489 20.20 -19.29 29.01
C LYS A 489 18.78 -18.75 29.02
N GLU A 490 18.57 -17.46 29.33
CA GLU A 490 17.24 -16.87 29.31
C GLU A 490 16.71 -16.79 27.87
N CYS A 491 17.60 -16.65 26.89
CA CYS A 491 17.28 -16.69 25.46
C CYS A 491 16.48 -17.95 25.06
N LEU A 492 16.83 -19.13 25.60
CA LEU A 492 16.14 -20.39 25.31
C LEU A 492 14.68 -20.42 25.81
N LYS A 493 14.33 -19.62 26.84
CA LYS A 493 12.94 -19.55 27.33
C LYS A 493 12.01 -18.87 26.32
N ASN A 494 12.56 -18.03 25.45
CA ASN A 494 11.80 -17.22 24.50
C ASN A 494 11.88 -17.75 23.05
N SER A 495 12.70 -18.78 22.78
CA SER A 495 12.91 -19.35 21.45
C SER A 495 11.83 -20.35 21.00
N PHE A 496 10.71 -20.49 21.71
CA PHE A 496 9.60 -21.34 21.25
C PHE A 496 8.94 -20.82 19.94
N SER A 497 9.20 -19.57 19.56
CA SER A 497 8.77 -18.97 18.28
C SER A 497 9.87 -18.95 17.21
N SER A 498 11.07 -19.48 17.50
CA SER A 498 12.18 -19.53 16.54
C SER A 498 12.15 -20.81 15.71
N SER A 499 12.93 -20.84 14.63
CA SER A 499 13.21 -22.09 13.90
C SER A 499 13.92 -23.11 14.80
N LYS A 500 13.81 -24.39 14.46
CA LYS A 500 14.61 -25.47 15.04
C LYS A 500 16.10 -25.24 14.79
N ALA A 501 16.46 -24.67 13.64
CA ALA A 501 17.84 -24.32 13.32
C ALA A 501 18.45 -23.33 14.33
N VAL A 502 17.72 -22.28 14.70
CA VAL A 502 18.15 -21.31 15.73
C VAL A 502 18.37 -21.99 17.08
N VAL A 503 17.42 -22.80 17.57
CA VAL A 503 17.57 -23.46 18.89
C VAL A 503 18.74 -24.45 18.88
N LYS A 504 18.90 -25.19 17.78
CA LYS A 504 20.05 -26.08 17.62
C LYS A 504 21.37 -25.32 17.65
N LEU A 505 21.46 -24.18 16.94
CA LEU A 505 22.64 -23.31 16.98
C LEU A 505 22.98 -22.89 18.41
N LEU A 506 21.99 -22.48 19.21
CA LEU A 506 22.22 -22.09 20.61
C LEU A 506 22.76 -23.26 21.46
N ILE A 507 22.22 -24.47 21.28
CA ILE A 507 22.70 -25.67 21.98
C ILE A 507 24.12 -26.03 21.54
N ASP A 508 24.40 -25.99 20.24
CA ASP A 508 25.72 -26.29 19.66
C ASP A 508 26.80 -25.26 20.10
N LYS A 509 26.38 -24.08 20.57
CA LYS A 509 27.25 -23.04 21.18
C LYS A 509 27.28 -23.11 22.72
N ASP A 510 26.91 -24.27 23.29
CA ASP A 510 26.98 -24.58 24.73
C ASP A 510 26.11 -23.67 25.63
N VAL A 511 24.98 -23.14 25.14
CA VAL A 511 24.02 -22.42 26.00
C VAL A 511 23.38 -23.38 27.00
N ASP A 512 23.37 -23.00 28.29
CA ASP A 512 22.87 -23.84 29.40
C ASP A 512 21.37 -24.17 29.24
N THR A 513 21.07 -25.46 29.01
CA THR A 513 19.72 -25.98 28.85
C THR A 513 19.07 -26.43 30.16
N ASP A 514 19.81 -26.47 31.29
CA ASP A 514 19.27 -26.84 32.61
C ASP A 514 18.49 -25.66 33.22
N ILE A 515 17.32 -25.43 32.64
CA ILE A 515 16.42 -24.34 33.00
C ILE A 515 15.22 -24.89 33.77
N LYS A 516 15.05 -24.36 34.99
CA LYS A 516 13.89 -24.63 35.84
C LYS A 516 12.88 -23.49 35.75
N LEU A 517 11.61 -23.85 35.63
CA LEU A 517 10.49 -22.94 35.47
C LEU A 517 9.45 -23.25 36.55
N ASN A 518 8.92 -22.21 37.19
CA ASN A 518 7.84 -22.33 38.19
C ASN A 518 6.44 -22.37 37.54
N SER A 519 6.39 -22.20 36.22
CA SER A 519 5.17 -22.22 35.42
C SER A 519 5.48 -22.39 33.94
N VAL A 520 4.54 -22.99 33.20
CA VAL A 520 4.52 -23.01 31.74
C VAL A 520 3.25 -22.33 31.23
N SER A 521 3.38 -21.65 30.10
CA SER A 521 2.28 -20.96 29.41
C SER A 521 1.98 -21.64 28.09
N TYR A 522 0.70 -21.78 27.77
CA TYR A 522 0.20 -22.39 26.53
C TYR A 522 -0.26 -21.31 25.54
N TRP A 523 -0.48 -21.69 24.28
CA TRP A 523 -0.95 -20.78 23.23
C TRP A 523 -2.39 -20.28 23.41
N ASP A 524 -3.20 -20.92 24.25
CA ASP A 524 -4.54 -20.44 24.63
C ASP A 524 -4.51 -19.39 25.75
N GLY A 525 -3.31 -19.00 26.20
CA GLY A 525 -3.10 -18.06 27.30
C GLY A 525 -3.23 -18.69 28.69
N SER A 526 -3.53 -19.98 28.78
CA SER A 526 -3.54 -20.69 30.06
C SER A 526 -2.12 -20.83 30.62
N VAL A 527 -2.02 -20.72 31.95
CA VAL A 527 -0.75 -20.85 32.69
C VAL A 527 -0.93 -21.93 33.74
N LYS A 528 0.02 -22.87 33.80
CA LYS A 528 0.08 -23.89 34.85
C LYS A 528 1.31 -23.66 35.71
N HIS A 529 1.11 -23.69 37.03
CA HIS A 529 2.18 -23.56 38.02
C HIS A 529 2.65 -24.92 38.52
N GLY A 530 3.95 -25.07 38.72
CA GLY A 530 4.58 -26.33 39.09
C GLY A 530 6.09 -26.29 38.83
N ASP A 531 6.76 -27.42 39.06
CA ASP A 531 8.18 -27.59 38.74
C ASP A 531 8.31 -28.10 37.30
N TYR A 532 8.71 -27.22 36.39
CA TYR A 532 8.83 -27.50 34.97
C TYR A 532 10.26 -27.28 34.46
N THR A 533 10.56 -27.88 33.31
CA THR A 533 11.81 -27.78 32.57
C THR A 533 11.64 -27.01 31.26
N LEU A 534 12.75 -26.67 30.58
CA LEU A 534 12.71 -26.13 29.22
C LEU A 534 11.96 -27.05 28.24
N LYS A 535 12.12 -28.37 28.40
CA LYS A 535 11.41 -29.37 27.60
C LYS A 535 9.90 -29.25 27.76
N ASP A 536 9.43 -29.14 29.01
CA ASP A 536 8.00 -28.97 29.31
C ASP A 536 7.44 -27.68 28.70
N LEU A 537 8.24 -26.60 28.68
CA LEU A 537 7.85 -25.34 28.06
C LEU A 537 7.66 -25.50 26.54
N TYR A 538 8.61 -26.13 25.85
CA TYR A 538 8.49 -26.37 24.41
C TYR A 538 7.32 -27.29 24.09
N GLU A 539 7.12 -28.37 24.84
CA GLU A 539 5.95 -29.24 24.67
C GLU A 539 4.62 -28.50 24.92
N ALA A 540 4.55 -27.63 25.94
CA ALA A 540 3.38 -26.79 26.21
C ALA A 540 3.10 -25.75 25.11
N ARG A 541 4.12 -25.41 24.31
CA ARG A 541 4.01 -24.53 23.13
C ARG A 541 3.85 -25.30 21.82
N GLY A 542 3.56 -26.61 21.88
CA GLY A 542 3.39 -27.44 20.68
C GLY A 542 4.69 -27.70 19.91
N ARG A 543 5.84 -27.32 20.47
CA ARG A 543 7.18 -27.42 19.86
C ARG A 543 7.89 -28.71 20.24
N LYS A 544 7.29 -29.86 19.90
CA LYS A 544 7.90 -31.18 20.14
C LYS A 544 9.24 -31.34 19.43
N ASP A 545 9.35 -30.73 18.25
CA ASP A 545 10.57 -30.67 17.44
C ASP A 545 11.76 -30.01 18.17
N LEU A 546 11.49 -29.01 19.02
CA LEU A 546 12.48 -28.38 19.90
C LEU A 546 12.74 -29.19 21.16
N ALA A 547 11.68 -29.77 21.75
CA ALA A 547 11.80 -30.64 22.92
C ALA A 547 12.66 -31.89 22.67
N GLU A 548 12.74 -32.35 21.41
CA GLU A 548 13.61 -33.43 20.96
C GLU A 548 15.10 -33.06 20.86
N LEU A 549 15.43 -31.76 20.85
CA LEU A 549 16.83 -31.30 20.85
C LEU A 549 17.48 -31.34 22.25
N LEU A 550 16.66 -31.45 23.31
CA LEU A 550 17.05 -31.49 24.71
C LEU A 550 17.09 -32.93 25.23
#